data_AF-A0AA42KGX1-F1
#
_entry.id   AF-A0AA42KGX1-F1
#
_cell.length_a   1.000
_cell.length_b   1.000
_cell.length_c   1.000
_cell.angle_alpha   90.00
_cell.angle_beta   90.00
_cell.angle_gamma   90.00
#
_symmetry.space_group_name_H-M   'P 1'
#
loop_
_entity.id
_entity.type
_entity.pdbx_description
1 polymer ?
#
loop_
_entity_poly.entity_id
_entity_poly.type
_entity_poly.pdbx_seq_one_letter_code
_entity_poly.pdbx_strand_id
1 'polypeptide(L)'
;MSYFNDFERLFMRRSLELIEAYNGDYETTLLLNALVGLLFFPHERMRDMIPRIPVQALDEWGFDPGCIVNAGENKDIDNIDLRELVRRLRNSVAHCTVTPVPNDDRPCEGFYFVDRNGFEADIPAGQLKSLMTHLLAHMLEQ
;
A
#
# COMPACT_ATOMS: atom_id res chain seq x y z
N MET A 1 0.61 13.35 26.95
CA MET A 1 0.80 11.96 26.47
C MET A 1 -0.58 11.45 26.13
N SER A 2 -0.85 11.33 24.83
CA SER A 2 -2.22 11.30 24.30
C SER A 2 -2.77 9.87 24.26
N TYR A 3 -3.95 9.67 24.85
CA TYR A 3 -4.77 8.45 24.71
C TYR A 3 -5.13 8.10 23.25
N PHE A 4 -4.81 8.99 22.29
CA PHE A 4 -4.89 8.75 20.84
C PHE A 4 -3.81 7.80 20.29
N ASN A 5 -3.01 7.12 21.13
CA ASN A 5 -1.96 6.21 20.65
C ASN A 5 -2.35 4.72 20.70
N ASP A 6 -3.32 4.31 21.51
CA ASP A 6 -3.59 2.88 21.71
C ASP A 6 -4.38 2.28 20.54
N PHE A 7 -5.40 2.99 20.04
CA PHE A 7 -6.22 2.46 18.95
C PHE A 7 -5.44 2.41 17.64
N GLU A 8 -4.75 3.50 17.29
CA GLU A 8 -3.92 3.63 16.09
C GLU A 8 -2.85 2.53 16.04
N ARG A 9 -2.11 2.37 17.14
CA ARG A 9 -1.07 1.36 17.27
C ARG A 9 -1.64 -0.05 17.27
N LEU A 10 -2.77 -0.26 17.94
CA LEU A 10 -3.44 -1.57 17.94
C LEU A 10 -3.96 -1.93 16.55
N PHE A 11 -4.54 -0.97 15.83
CA PHE A 11 -5.01 -1.15 14.46
C PHE A 11 -3.85 -1.54 13.55
N MET A 12 -2.76 -0.77 13.54
CA MET A 12 -1.56 -1.07 12.76
C MET A 12 -0.96 -2.44 13.11
N ARG A 13 -0.82 -2.76 14.39
CA ARG A 13 -0.29 -4.05 14.84
C ARG A 13 -1.17 -5.23 14.41
N ARG A 14 -2.50 -5.11 14.56
CA ARG A 14 -3.44 -6.16 14.13
C ARG A 14 -3.46 -6.30 12.60
N SER A 15 -3.36 -5.21 11.86
CA SER A 15 -3.20 -5.27 10.41
C SER A 15 -1.93 -6.02 10.01
N LEU A 16 -0.79 -5.73 10.66
CA LEU A 16 0.47 -6.43 10.40
C LEU A 16 0.34 -7.93 10.66
N GLU A 17 -0.18 -8.30 11.84
CA GLU A 17 -0.41 -9.70 12.21
C GLU A 17 -1.30 -10.43 11.20
N LEU A 18 -2.36 -9.78 10.69
CA LEU A 18 -3.26 -10.38 9.69
C LEU A 18 -2.58 -10.58 8.33
N ILE A 19 -1.75 -9.63 7.90
CA ILE A 19 -1.00 -9.72 6.64
C ILE A 19 0.04 -10.85 6.71
N GLU A 20 0.74 -10.98 7.83
CA GLU A 20 1.77 -12.00 8.03
C GLU A 20 1.20 -13.41 8.22
N ALA A 21 0.10 -13.55 8.97
CA ALA A 21 -0.43 -14.84 9.35
C ALA A 21 -1.25 -15.54 8.24
N TYR A 22 -1.69 -14.81 7.22
CA TYR A 22 -2.61 -15.35 6.23
C TYR A 22 -1.91 -15.98 5.03
N ASN A 23 -2.16 -17.28 4.80
CA ASN A 23 -1.62 -18.07 3.68
C ASN A 23 -2.73 -18.89 2.95
N GLY A 24 -4.01 -18.50 3.08
CA GLY A 24 -5.15 -19.24 2.53
C GLY A 24 -5.58 -18.79 1.12
N ASP A 25 -6.67 -19.39 0.63
CA ASP A 25 -7.19 -19.14 -0.73
C ASP A 25 -7.67 -17.70 -1.00
N TYR A 26 -7.86 -16.89 0.05
CA TYR A 26 -8.29 -15.49 -0.03
C TYR A 26 -7.14 -14.49 0.25
N GLU A 27 -5.89 -14.90 0.04
CA GLU A 27 -4.71 -14.11 0.48
C GLU A 27 -4.72 -12.73 -0.16
N THR A 28 -5.00 -12.68 -1.45
CA THR A 28 -4.99 -11.44 -2.22
C THR A 28 -6.17 -10.51 -1.85
N THR A 29 -7.37 -11.04 -1.58
CA THR A 29 -8.52 -10.20 -1.18
C THR A 29 -8.44 -9.75 0.28
N LEU A 30 -7.88 -10.56 1.18
CA LEU A 30 -7.55 -10.11 2.53
C LEU A 30 -6.49 -9.02 2.50
N LEU A 31 -5.46 -9.16 1.66
CA LEU A 31 -4.44 -8.15 1.47
C LEU A 31 -5.06 -6.82 1.01
N LEU A 32 -6.03 -6.84 0.09
CA LEU A 32 -6.78 -5.65 -0.31
C LEU A 32 -7.60 -5.05 0.85
N ASN A 33 -8.27 -5.88 1.66
CA ASN A 33 -9.03 -5.40 2.82
C ASN A 33 -8.12 -4.76 3.88
N ALA A 34 -6.95 -5.36 4.13
CA ALA A 34 -5.94 -4.77 4.98
C ALA A 34 -5.40 -3.47 4.38
N LEU A 35 -5.16 -3.44 3.07
CA LEU A 35 -4.71 -2.27 2.33
C LEU A 35 -5.72 -1.12 2.46
N VAL A 36 -7.02 -1.37 2.34
CA VAL A 36 -8.05 -0.33 2.54
C VAL A 36 -7.91 0.30 3.93
N GLY A 37 -7.73 -0.53 4.96
CA GLY A 37 -7.48 -0.07 6.32
C GLY A 37 -6.24 0.82 6.44
N LEU A 38 -5.11 0.39 5.85
CA LEU A 38 -3.82 1.07 5.94
C LEU A 38 -3.69 2.31 5.04
N LEU A 39 -4.39 2.33 3.91
CA LEU A 39 -4.35 3.47 3.02
C LEU A 39 -5.18 4.62 3.58
N PHE A 40 -6.32 4.34 4.20
CA PHE A 40 -7.17 5.38 4.75
C PHE A 40 -6.72 5.83 6.13
N PHE A 41 -6.48 4.91 7.06
CA PHE A 41 -6.33 5.29 8.45
C PHE A 41 -4.99 6.02 8.73
N PRO A 42 -3.81 5.45 8.39
CA PRO A 42 -2.54 6.17 8.35
C PRO A 42 -2.58 7.49 7.58
N HIS A 43 -3.15 7.52 6.37
CA HIS A 43 -3.19 8.76 5.57
C HIS A 43 -4.02 9.86 6.23
N GLU A 44 -5.15 9.53 6.85
CA GLU A 44 -6.05 10.56 7.43
C GLU A 44 -5.63 11.00 8.83
N ARG A 45 -5.03 10.11 9.64
CA ARG A 45 -4.74 10.40 11.07
C ARG A 45 -3.27 10.53 11.40
N MET A 46 -2.40 9.91 10.60
CA MET A 46 -0.97 9.74 10.91
C MET A 46 -0.10 10.05 9.69
N ARG A 47 -0.58 10.94 8.80
CA ARG A 47 0.06 11.25 7.51
C ARG A 47 1.54 11.59 7.66
N ASP A 48 1.88 12.30 8.73
CA ASP A 48 3.24 12.75 8.97
C ASP A 48 4.20 11.64 9.42
N MET A 49 3.67 10.51 9.87
CA MET A 49 4.44 9.30 10.20
C MET A 49 4.75 8.43 8.97
N ILE A 50 4.06 8.64 7.85
CA ILE A 50 4.41 7.99 6.58
C ILE A 50 5.72 8.61 6.08
N PRO A 51 6.80 7.83 5.96
CA PRO A 51 8.11 8.41 5.66
C PRO A 51 8.16 8.88 4.21
N ARG A 52 9.01 9.87 3.95
CA ARG A 52 9.23 10.45 2.61
C ARG A 52 10.44 9.80 1.96
N ILE A 53 10.31 8.51 1.67
CA ILE A 53 11.33 7.70 0.99
C ILE A 53 11.04 7.78 -0.52
N PRO A 54 12.01 8.15 -1.38
CA PRO A 54 11.84 8.06 -2.83
C PRO A 54 11.41 6.65 -3.23
N VAL A 55 10.46 6.51 -4.16
CA VAL A 55 9.96 5.17 -4.57
C VAL A 55 11.09 4.26 -5.06
N GLN A 56 12.12 4.84 -5.67
CA GLN A 56 13.32 4.20 -6.21
C GLN A 56 14.12 3.46 -5.14
N ALA A 57 13.99 3.85 -3.86
CA ALA A 57 14.67 3.23 -2.74
C ALA A 57 13.78 2.18 -2.02
N LEU A 58 12.60 1.87 -2.55
CA LEU A 58 11.72 0.84 -2.00
C LEU A 58 12.09 -0.58 -2.46
N ASP A 59 13.12 -0.72 -3.30
CA ASP A 59 13.70 -2.01 -3.64
C ASP A 59 14.23 -2.74 -2.39
N GLU A 60 14.78 -1.99 -1.44
CA GLU A 60 15.17 -2.46 -0.10
C GLU A 60 13.99 -3.04 0.69
N TRP A 61 12.76 -2.63 0.37
CA TRP A 61 11.51 -3.13 0.98
C TRP A 61 10.87 -4.24 0.15
N GLY A 62 11.53 -4.71 -0.91
CA GLY A 62 11.00 -5.72 -1.84
C GLY A 62 9.88 -5.20 -2.74
N PHE A 63 9.87 -3.89 -3.02
CA PHE A 63 8.93 -3.25 -3.93
C PHE A 63 9.69 -2.70 -5.15
N ASP A 64 9.37 -3.19 -6.34
CA ASP A 64 9.95 -2.76 -7.61
C ASP A 64 9.22 -1.50 -8.12
N PRO A 65 9.91 -0.36 -8.28
CA PRO A 65 9.35 0.84 -8.90
C PRO A 65 8.76 0.60 -10.30
N GLY A 66 9.25 -0.42 -11.01
CA GLY A 66 8.74 -0.82 -12.32
C GLY A 66 7.25 -1.20 -12.34
N CYS A 67 6.65 -1.47 -11.18
CA CYS A 67 5.21 -1.66 -11.03
C CYS A 67 4.39 -0.38 -11.28
N ILE A 68 4.99 0.81 -11.20
CA ILE A 68 4.31 2.07 -11.50
C ILE A 68 4.37 2.32 -13.01
N VAL A 69 3.24 2.10 -13.68
CA VAL A 69 3.08 2.30 -15.13
C VAL A 69 3.02 3.79 -15.45
N ASN A 70 2.33 4.58 -14.62
CA ASN A 70 2.22 6.02 -14.77
C ASN A 70 2.23 6.72 -13.40
N ALA A 71 3.14 7.66 -13.21
CA ALA A 71 3.29 8.48 -12.01
C ALA A 71 2.15 9.51 -11.81
N GLY A 72 1.33 9.71 -12.83
CA GLY A 72 0.26 10.69 -12.87
C GLY A 72 0.63 11.96 -13.64
N GLU A 73 -0.39 12.77 -13.94
CA GLU A 73 -0.27 13.98 -14.74
C GLU A 73 0.87 14.88 -14.22
N ASN A 74 1.80 15.20 -15.12
CA ASN A 74 2.96 16.08 -14.87
C ASN A 74 3.91 15.62 -13.77
N LYS A 75 3.96 14.32 -13.47
CA LYS A 75 4.94 13.74 -12.54
C LYS A 75 5.81 12.71 -13.22
N ASP A 76 7.10 12.78 -12.89
CA ASP A 76 8.05 11.71 -13.15
C ASP A 76 8.04 10.75 -11.95
N ILE A 77 8.30 9.46 -12.18
CA ILE A 77 8.45 8.47 -11.12
C ILE A 77 9.57 8.89 -10.16
N ASP A 78 10.61 9.56 -10.64
CA ASP A 78 11.73 10.09 -9.84
C ASP A 78 11.32 11.18 -8.84
N ASN A 79 10.11 11.72 -8.98
CA ASN A 79 9.56 12.75 -8.09
C ASN A 79 8.45 12.22 -7.16
N ILE A 80 8.28 10.89 -7.07
CA ILE A 80 7.31 10.27 -6.18
C ILE A 80 8.02 9.71 -4.93
N ASP A 81 7.51 10.09 -3.76
CA ASP A 81 7.88 9.48 -2.48
C ASP A 81 6.80 8.49 -2.00
N LEU A 82 7.12 7.67 -1.02
CA LEU A 82 6.22 6.67 -0.44
C LEU A 82 4.92 7.30 0.07
N ARG A 83 4.98 8.50 0.65
CA ARG A 83 3.79 9.20 1.14
C ARG A 83 2.84 9.53 -0.02
N GLU A 84 3.38 9.98 -1.14
CA GLU A 84 2.62 10.19 -2.37
C GLU A 84 2.09 8.88 -2.95
N LEU A 85 2.90 7.82 -2.99
CA LEU A 85 2.46 6.49 -3.44
C LEU A 85 1.26 5.99 -2.61
N VAL A 86 1.34 6.04 -1.28
CA VAL A 86 0.23 5.69 -0.37
C VAL A 86 -1.01 6.53 -0.69
N ARG A 87 -0.86 7.84 -0.93
CA ARG A 87 -1.97 8.71 -1.31
C ARG A 87 -2.61 8.29 -2.65
N ARG A 88 -1.80 7.92 -3.66
CA ARG A 88 -2.29 7.47 -4.97
C ARG A 88 -3.04 6.14 -4.90
N LEU A 89 -2.48 5.18 -4.16
CA LEU A 89 -3.15 3.90 -3.90
C LEU A 89 -4.47 4.14 -3.14
N ARG A 90 -4.47 5.01 -2.12
CA ARG A 90 -5.68 5.38 -1.37
C ARG A 90 -6.75 5.95 -2.29
N ASN A 91 -6.37 6.86 -3.19
CA ASN A 91 -7.29 7.45 -4.14
C ASN A 91 -7.92 6.41 -5.08
N SER A 92 -7.11 5.47 -5.57
CA SER A 92 -7.58 4.38 -6.44
C SER A 92 -8.61 3.50 -5.72
N VAL A 93 -8.31 3.11 -4.48
CA VAL A 93 -9.25 2.35 -3.63
C VAL A 93 -10.52 3.16 -3.32
N ALA A 94 -10.37 4.45 -2.97
CA ALA A 94 -11.48 5.33 -2.63
C ALA A 94 -12.47 5.56 -3.79
N HIS A 95 -11.98 5.46 -5.02
CA HIS A 95 -12.78 5.59 -6.23
C HIS A 95 -13.20 4.25 -6.83
N CYS A 96 -12.93 3.13 -6.13
CA CYS A 96 -13.21 1.77 -6.61
C CYS A 96 -12.60 1.48 -7.99
N THR A 97 -11.44 2.05 -8.28
CA THR A 97 -10.69 1.90 -9.52
C THR A 97 -9.50 0.95 -9.33
N VAL A 98 -9.76 -0.15 -8.61
CA VAL A 98 -8.80 -1.24 -8.37
C VAL A 98 -9.35 -2.51 -9.01
N THR A 99 -8.56 -3.15 -9.86
CA THR A 99 -8.94 -4.35 -10.61
C THR A 99 -7.99 -5.49 -10.29
N PRO A 100 -8.48 -6.71 -9.97
CA PRO A 100 -7.61 -7.86 -9.77
C PRO A 100 -6.92 -8.26 -11.08
N VAL A 101 -5.66 -8.66 -11.00
CA VAL A 101 -4.89 -9.20 -12.13
C VAL A 101 -4.83 -10.73 -11.97
N PRO A 102 -5.55 -11.51 -12.81
CA PRO A 102 -5.52 -12.96 -12.76
C PRO A 102 -4.29 -13.52 -13.51
N ASN A 103 -3.90 -14.75 -13.18
CA ASN A 103 -3.00 -15.56 -14.01
C ASN A 103 -3.53 -16.99 -14.17
N ASP A 104 -2.85 -17.82 -14.96
CA ASP A 104 -3.29 -19.19 -15.28
C ASP A 104 -3.41 -20.10 -14.05
N ASP A 105 -2.66 -19.83 -12.97
CA ASP A 105 -2.54 -20.67 -11.77
C ASP A 105 -3.27 -20.12 -10.53
N ARG A 106 -3.63 -18.84 -10.52
CA ARG A 106 -4.25 -18.11 -9.40
C ARG A 106 -5.28 -17.10 -9.89
N PRO A 107 -6.47 -17.04 -9.25
CA PRO A 107 -7.52 -16.10 -9.62
C PRO A 107 -7.15 -14.63 -9.37
N CYS A 108 -6.09 -14.35 -8.61
CA CYS A 108 -5.59 -13.00 -8.35
C CYS A 108 -4.10 -13.03 -7.94
N GLU A 109 -3.21 -12.66 -8.86
CA GLU A 109 -1.76 -12.53 -8.66
C GLU A 109 -1.36 -11.14 -8.15
N GLY A 110 -2.19 -10.14 -8.39
CA GLY A 110 -1.93 -8.75 -8.03
C GLY A 110 -3.11 -7.84 -8.29
N PHE A 111 -2.87 -6.54 -8.25
CA PHE A 111 -3.89 -5.53 -8.46
C PHE A 111 -3.39 -4.42 -9.37
N TYR A 112 -4.24 -4.03 -10.30
CA TYR A 112 -4.09 -2.83 -11.09
C TYR A 112 -4.81 -1.66 -10.40
N PHE A 113 -4.10 -0.57 -10.15
CA PHE A 113 -4.58 0.64 -9.51
C PHE A 113 -4.61 1.80 -10.51
N VAL A 114 -5.72 2.53 -10.56
CA VAL A 114 -5.83 3.77 -11.35
C VAL A 114 -6.39 4.88 -10.48
N ASP A 115 -5.80 6.08 -10.53
CA ASP A 115 -6.37 7.28 -9.90
C ASP A 115 -6.86 8.31 -10.93
N ARG A 116 -7.68 9.26 -10.48
CA ARG A 116 -8.28 10.29 -11.37
C ARG A 116 -7.28 11.33 -11.90
N ASN A 117 -6.03 11.30 -11.47
CA ASN A 117 -4.97 12.22 -11.90
C ASN A 117 -3.95 11.46 -12.78
N GLY A 118 -4.36 10.37 -13.43
CA GLY A 118 -3.53 9.61 -14.34
C GLY A 118 -2.50 8.69 -13.68
N PHE A 119 -2.56 8.46 -12.36
CA PHE A 119 -1.70 7.45 -11.74
C PHE A 119 -2.15 6.06 -12.16
N GLU A 120 -1.21 5.21 -12.55
CA GLU A 120 -1.44 3.82 -12.92
C GLU A 120 -0.34 2.93 -12.35
N ALA A 121 -0.70 1.83 -11.71
CA ALA A 121 0.27 0.86 -11.19
C ALA A 121 -0.27 -0.56 -11.25
N ASP A 122 0.57 -1.49 -11.72
CA ASP A 122 0.34 -2.93 -11.69
C ASP A 122 1.22 -3.55 -10.62
N ILE A 123 0.64 -3.88 -9.48
CA ILE A 123 1.38 -4.29 -8.29
C ILE A 123 1.08 -5.75 -7.96
N PRO A 124 2.08 -6.64 -8.08
CA PRO A 124 1.95 -8.03 -7.62
C PRO A 124 1.62 -8.10 -6.13
N ALA A 125 0.81 -9.08 -5.73
CA ALA A 125 0.37 -9.26 -4.36
C ALA A 125 1.55 -9.39 -3.38
N GLY A 126 2.63 -10.07 -3.78
CA GLY A 126 3.84 -10.20 -2.99
C GLY A 126 4.52 -8.86 -2.71
N GLN A 127 4.62 -7.99 -3.71
CA GLN A 127 5.21 -6.65 -3.52
C GLN A 127 4.31 -5.74 -2.69
N LEU A 128 2.99 -5.82 -2.90
CA LEU A 128 2.01 -5.09 -2.10
C LEU A 128 2.07 -5.50 -0.62
N LYS A 129 2.21 -6.80 -0.35
CA LYS A 129 2.43 -7.37 0.99
C LYS A 129 3.71 -6.81 1.60
N SER A 130 4.84 -6.87 0.89
CA SER A 130 6.12 -6.35 1.37
C SER A 130 6.07 -4.85 1.69
N LEU A 131 5.46 -4.05 0.82
CA LEU A 131 5.27 -2.62 1.03
C LEU A 131 4.46 -2.33 2.31
N MET A 132 3.34 -3.04 2.49
CA MET A 132 2.47 -2.86 3.66
C MET A 132 3.15 -3.28 4.97
N THR A 133 3.86 -4.41 4.96
CA THR A 133 4.60 -4.92 6.12
C THR A 133 5.67 -3.92 6.58
N HIS A 134 6.51 -3.43 5.66
CA HIS A 134 7.57 -2.48 6.00
C HIS A 134 7.03 -1.12 6.42
N LEU A 135 5.99 -0.61 5.75
CA LEU A 135 5.33 0.64 6.14
C LEU A 135 4.79 0.53 7.57
N LEU A 136 4.10 -0.55 7.91
CA LEU A 136 3.56 -0.78 9.24
C LEU A 136 4.64 -0.91 10.31
N ALA A 137 5.67 -1.70 10.04
CA ALA A 137 6.80 -1.86 10.95
C ALA A 137 7.43 -0.49 11.26
N HIS A 138 7.72 0.30 10.21
CA HIS A 138 8.28 1.64 10.37
C HIS A 138 7.38 2.56 11.20
N MET A 139 6.07 2.56 10.93
CA MET A 139 5.12 3.41 11.66
C MET A 139 4.91 2.98 13.12
N LEU A 140 5.16 1.72 13.47
CA LEU A 140 5.04 1.20 14.83
C LEU A 140 6.26 1.54 15.71
N GLU A 141 7.42 1.78 15.11
CA GLU A 141 8.69 2.11 15.78
C GLU A 141 8.82 3.60 16.19
N GLN A 142 8.02 4.47 15.57
CA GLN A 142 7.94 5.91 15.89
C GLN A 142 7.04 6.18 17.11
#